data_AF-A0A249PGR5-F1
#
_entry.id   AF-A0A249PGR5-F1
#
_cell.length_a   1.000
_cell.length_b   1.000
_cell.length_c   1.000
_cell.angle_alpha   90.00
_cell.angle_beta   90.00
_cell.angle_gamma   90.00
#
_symmetry.space_group_name_H-M   'P 1'
#
loop_
_entity.id
_entity.type
_entity.pdbx_description
1 polymer ?
#
loop_
_entity_poly.entity_id
_entity_poly.type
_entity_poly.pdbx_seq_one_letter_code
_entity_poly.pdbx_strand_id
1 'polypeptide(L)' 'MELTVTFGWWLLPLAVTLLSFGFSLVRVGKSEPYGDYGMIGQALAFAFMMALSLIASLVAWLIWALVA' A
#
# COMPACT_ATOMS: atom_id res chain seq x y z
N MET A 1 29.04 7.37 -22.98
CA MET A 1 27.65 6.88 -23.11
C MET A 1 26.84 7.69 -22.12
N GLU A 2 26.04 8.63 -22.59
CA GLU A 2 25.21 9.45 -21.70
C GLU A 2 23.90 8.71 -21.45
N LEU A 3 23.68 8.28 -20.20
CA LEU A 3 22.42 7.70 -19.73
C LEU A 3 21.49 8.86 -19.37
N THR A 4 20.69 9.29 -20.34
CA THR A 4 19.65 10.30 -20.11
C THR A 4 18.47 9.62 -19.40
N VAL A 5 18.49 9.62 -18.06
CA VAL A 5 17.37 9.15 -17.25
C VAL A 5 16.25 10.20 -17.34
N THR A 6 15.31 10.02 -18.26
CA THR A 6 14.05 10.75 -18.22
C THR A 6 13.24 10.22 -17.04
N PHE A 7 13.35 10.89 -15.89
CA PHE A 7 12.48 10.62 -14.74
C PHE A 7 11.04 10.95 -15.16
N GLY A 8 10.31 9.95 -15.66
CA GLY A 8 8.87 10.03 -15.79
C GLY A 8 8.25 10.30 -14.42
N TRP A 9 7.04 10.86 -14.38
CA TRP A 9 6.32 11.17 -13.14
C TRP A 9 5.86 9.93 -12.34
N TRP A 10 6.52 8.77 -12.53
CA TRP A 10 6.26 7.50 -11.85
C TRP A 10 6.57 7.54 -10.34
N LEU A 11 7.32 8.56 -9.88
CA LEU A 11 7.55 8.81 -8.46
C LEU A 11 6.24 9.05 -7.69
N LEU A 12 5.21 9.60 -8.34
CA LEU A 12 3.90 9.82 -7.72
C LEU A 12 3.19 8.51 -7.34
N PRO A 13 2.90 7.58 -8.28
CA PRO A 13 2.25 6.33 -7.91
C PRO A 13 3.11 5.49 -6.96
N LEU A 14 4.44 5.53 -7.08
CA LEU A 14 5.33 4.85 -6.14
C LEU A 14 5.25 5.43 -4.72
N ALA A 15 5.18 6.75 -4.56
CA ALA A 15 4.98 7.38 -3.25
C ALA A 15 3.63 6.97 -2.64
N VAL A 16 2.57 6.87 -3.45
CA VAL A 16 1.26 6.39 -2.99
C VAL A 16 1.36 4.94 -2.51
N THR A 17 2.01 4.05 -3.27
CA THR A 17 2.24 2.66 -2.85
C THR A 17 2.95 2.60 -1.49
N LEU A 18 4.06 3.33 -1.33
CA LEU A 18 4.83 3.32 -0.08
C LEU A 18 4.01 3.82 1.12
N LEU A 19 3.24 4.89 0.94
CA LEU A 19 2.40 5.44 2.00
C LEU A 19 1.24 4.51 2.36
N SER A 20 0.55 3.94 1.35
CA SER A 20 -0.59 3.05 1.58
C SER A 20 -0.19 1.75 2.27
N PHE A 21 0.91 1.12 1.87
CA PHE A 21 1.39 -0.10 2.52
C PHE A 21 2.06 0.18 3.86
N GLY A 22 2.87 1.24 3.94
CA GLY A 22 3.52 1.66 5.19
C GLY A 22 2.51 1.98 6.28
N PHE A 23 1.42 2.68 5.94
CA PHE A 23 0.34 2.97 6.88
C PHE A 23 -0.34 1.71 7.42
N SER A 24 -0.68 0.77 6.54
CA SER A 24 -1.35 -0.48 6.93
C SER A 24 -0.48 -1.37 7.82
N LEU A 25 0.83 -1.43 7.56
CA LEU A 25 1.77 -2.17 8.41
C LEU A 25 1.91 -1.55 9.81
N VAL A 26 1.99 -0.22 9.91
CA VAL A 26 2.13 0.46 11.21
C VAL A 26 0.85 0.38 12.05
N ARG A 27 -0.34 0.43 11.43
CA ARG A 27 -1.60 0.41 12.17
C ARG A 27 -1.92 -0.94 12.80
N VAL A 28 -1.64 -2.05 12.12
CA VAL A 28 -2.03 -3.37 12.62
C VAL A 28 -1.10 -3.90 13.71
N GLY A 29 0.17 -3.49 13.72
CA GLY A 29 1.11 -3.87 14.78
C GLY A 29 0.78 -3.31 16.18
N LYS A 30 -0.22 -2.43 16.31
CA LYS A 30 -0.60 -1.80 17.58
C LYS A 30 -1.74 -2.48 18.33
N SER A 31 -2.38 -3.49 17.73
CA SER A 31 -3.47 -4.21 18.38
C SER A 31 -2.92 -5.46 19.07
N GLU A 32 -3.07 -5.55 20.39
CA GLU A 32 -2.84 -6.81 21.11
C GLU A 32 -4.12 -7.64 21.05
N PRO A 33 -4.07 -8.89 20.55
CA PRO A 33 -5.25 -9.73 20.49
C PRO A 33 -5.63 -10.23 21.90
N TYR A 34 -6.87 -9.94 22.31
CA TYR A 34 -7.46 -10.53 23.52
C TYR A 34 -7.93 -11.97 23.21
N GLY A 35 -7.02 -12.94 23.39
CA GLY A 35 -7.28 -14.39 23.23
C GLY A 35 -7.32 -14.88 21.77
N ASP A 36 -7.49 -16.19 21.59
CA ASP A 36 -7.38 -16.87 20.27
C ASP A 36 -8.41 -16.36 19.24
N TYR A 37 -9.63 -16.04 19.65
CA TYR A 37 -10.63 -15.44 18.77
C TYR A 37 -10.25 -14.02 18.33
N GLY A 38 -9.52 -13.28 19.18
CA GLY A 38 -8.98 -11.96 18.85
C GLY A 38 -7.92 -12.03 17.76
N MET A 39 -7.12 -13.11 17.70
CA MET A 39 -6.09 -13.30 16.69
C MET A 39 -6.67 -13.47 15.28
N ILE A 40 -7.74 -14.26 15.13
CA ILE A 40 -8.41 -14.47 13.83
C ILE A 40 -9.04 -13.17 13.34
N GLY A 41 -9.74 -12.45 14.22
CA GLY A 41 -10.35 -11.16 13.90
C GLY A 41 -9.32 -10.11 13.48
N GLN A 42 -8.17 -10.06 14.17
CA GLN A 42 -7.08 -9.14 13.84
C GLN A 42 -6.42 -9.50 12.50
N ALA A 43 -6.18 -10.78 12.23
CA ALA A 43 -5.63 -11.23 10.95
C ALA A 43 -6.56 -10.89 9.78
N LEU A 44 -7.87 -11.07 9.96
CA LEU A 44 -8.86 -10.71 8.94
C LEU A 44 -8.90 -9.20 8.70
N ALA A 45 -8.92 -8.39 9.76
CA ALA A 45 -8.87 -6.93 9.66
C ALA A 45 -7.60 -6.44 8.95
N PHE A 46 -6.46 -7.07 9.21
CA PHE A 46 -5.21 -6.78 8.50
C PHE A 46 -5.29 -7.13 7.01
N ALA A 47 -5.82 -8.31 6.68
CA ALA A 47 -6.00 -8.71 5.28
C ALA A 47 -6.88 -7.71 4.52
N PHE A 48 -7.96 -7.22 5.14
CA PHE A 48 -8.80 -6.17 4.56
C PHE A 48 -8.06 -4.84 4.38
N MET A 49 -7.29 -4.38 5.36
CA MET A 49 -6.48 -3.16 5.21
C MET A 49 -5.43 -3.30 4.10
N MET A 50 -4.77 -4.45 4.00
CA MET A 50 -3.79 -4.73 2.95
C MET A 50 -4.44 -4.78 1.56
N ALA A 51 -5.63 -5.37 1.44
CA ALA A 51 -6.39 -5.37 0.19
C ALA A 51 -6.77 -3.93 -0.23
N LEU A 52 -7.19 -3.08 0.71
CA LEU A 52 -7.48 -1.67 0.43
C LEU A 52 -6.22 -0.90 0.00
N SER A 53 -5.09 -1.11 0.67
CA SER A 53 -3.80 -0.51 0.27
C SER A 53 -3.38 -0.95 -1.13
N LEU A 54 -3.59 -2.23 -1.47
CA LEU A 54 -3.31 -2.75 -2.80
C LEU A 54 -4.20 -2.08 -3.85
N ILE A 55 -5.51 -1.98 -3.61
CA ILE A 55 -6.45 -1.32 -4.53
C ILE A 55 -6.05 0.15 -4.73
N ALA A 56 -5.75 0.89 -3.66
CA ALA A 56 -5.32 2.29 -3.75
C ALA A 56 -4.04 2.44 -4.58
N SER A 57 -3.06 1.56 -4.36
CA SER A 57 -1.83 1.50 -5.16
C SER A 57 -2.15 1.24 -6.63
N LEU A 58 -2.96 0.22 -6.94
CA LEU A 58 -3.33 -0.12 -8.32
C LEU A 58 -4.06 1.02 -9.03
N VAL A 59 -4.96 1.72 -8.32
CA VAL A 59 -5.66 2.89 -8.87
C VAL A 59 -4.67 4.02 -9.20
N ALA A 60 -3.70 4.30 -8.33
CA ALA A 60 -2.69 5.32 -8.60
C ALA A 60 -1.83 4.97 -9.83
N TRP A 61 -1.42 3.71 -9.96
CA TRP A 61 -0.69 3.22 -11.12
C TRP A 61 -1.53 3.22 -12.39
N LEU A 62 -2.83 2.90 -12.30
CA LEU A 62 -3.75 2.95 -13.43
C LEU A 62 -3.94 4.38 -13.93
N ILE A 63 -4.21 5.34 -13.01
CA ILE A 63 -4.36 6.75 -13.37
C ILE A 63 -3.07 7.27 -14.01
N TRP A 64 -1.92 6.94 -13.43
CA TRP A 64 -0.63 7.34 -14.00
C TRP A 64 -0.43 6.76 -15.41
N ALA A 65 -0.71 5.46 -15.61
CA ALA A 65 -0.59 4.82 -16.92
C ALA A 65 -1.57 5.35 -17.97
N LEU A 66 -2.69 5.95 -17.57
CA LEU A 66 -3.64 6.60 -18.48
C LEU A 66 -3.21 8.02 -18.88
N VAL A 67 -2.40 8.68 -18.04
CA VAL A 67 -1.98 10.08 -18.22
C VAL A 67 -0.56 10.19 -18.81
N ALA A 68 0.30 9.20 -18.55
CA ALA A 68 1.67 9.10 -19.04
C ALA A 68 1.73 8.56 -20.48
#